data_AF-A0A5N6E3U3-F1
#
_entry.id   AF-A0A5N6E3U3-F1
#
_cell.length_a   1.000
_cell.length_b   1.000
_cell.length_c   1.000
_cell.angle_alpha   90.00
_cell.angle_beta   90.00
_cell.angle_gamma   90.00
#
_symmetry.space_group_name_H-M   'P 1'
#
loop_
_entity.id
_entity.type
_entity.pdbx_description
1 polymer ?
#
loop_
_entity_poly.entity_id
_entity_poly.type
_entity_poly.pdbx_seq_one_letter_code
_entity_poly.pdbx_strand_id
1 'polypeptide(L)'
;MTSQKWPASLPSEEAYLDDPSPEDVDSEWEEITQDPVKRVAFVRRCIEAELTNEKRVIILQDNPSTRSHCRFWGCTPTKLNGEPNIRSEFRFNVKDLSGRYYEPNKYYHVSCMEQIFPDLPALIERGVLRMEGGVTQLTSASWQISRFHDAIEDWFRYKGRTFDVKIYDRFKRKYARWDRKSSTAEINHQLGAHGGSSRNCEKCGNIPDEPLKKDYFPEEPHSCLLSEVLASVVGVQHIDGLD
;
A
#
# COMPACT_ATOMS: atom_id res chain seq x y z
N MET A 1 -13.99 69.88 -55.17
CA MET A 1 -12.66 69.80 -55.82
C MET A 1 -11.59 69.74 -54.72
N THR A 2 -10.52 68.97 -54.97
CA THR A 2 -9.32 68.64 -54.13
C THR A 2 -9.62 67.85 -52.84
N SER A 3 -9.36 66.54 -52.67
CA SER A 3 -8.31 65.56 -53.05
C SER A 3 -6.99 65.69 -52.26
N GLN A 4 -6.71 64.71 -51.38
CA GLN A 4 -5.49 63.85 -51.30
C GLN A 4 -5.19 63.40 -49.84
N LYS A 5 -5.27 62.08 -49.58
CA LYS A 5 -4.19 61.08 -49.41
C LYS A 5 -3.65 60.95 -47.97
N TRP A 6 -3.99 59.82 -47.33
CA TRP A 6 -3.21 59.23 -46.23
C TRP A 6 -1.97 58.52 -46.78
N PRO A 7 -0.81 58.64 -46.11
CA PRO A 7 0.28 57.70 -46.25
C PRO A 7 0.22 56.63 -45.15
N ALA A 8 0.45 55.38 -45.57
CA ALA A 8 0.80 54.27 -44.70
C ALA A 8 2.30 54.32 -44.34
N SER A 9 2.64 53.93 -43.11
CA SER A 9 3.66 52.92 -42.74
C SER A 9 4.19 53.11 -41.31
N LEU A 10 4.10 52.01 -40.54
CA LEU A 10 4.70 51.65 -39.23
C LEU A 10 6.24 51.73 -39.23
N PRO A 11 6.99 51.76 -38.07
CA PRO A 11 7.09 50.58 -37.17
C PRO A 11 7.44 50.77 -35.67
N SER A 12 7.08 49.76 -34.87
CA SER A 12 7.94 48.83 -34.11
C SER A 12 7.68 48.64 -32.60
N GLU A 13 7.50 47.36 -32.27
CA GLU A 13 7.85 46.66 -31.01
C GLU A 13 6.86 46.71 -29.83
N GLU A 14 5.73 46.02 -30.01
CA GLU A 14 5.17 45.20 -28.94
C GLU A 14 5.91 43.86 -28.93
N ALA A 15 6.69 43.61 -27.89
CA ALA A 15 7.22 42.30 -27.57
C ALA A 15 6.06 41.41 -27.13
N TYR A 16 5.46 40.72 -28.10
CA TYR A 16 4.55 39.61 -27.84
C TYR A 16 5.38 38.47 -27.25
N LEU A 17 5.07 38.14 -26.00
CA LEU A 17 5.46 36.88 -25.38
C LEU A 17 4.88 35.76 -26.26
N ASP A 18 5.76 34.88 -26.76
CA ASP A 18 5.37 33.67 -27.47
C ASP A 18 4.44 32.85 -26.56
N ASP A 19 3.14 32.90 -26.87
CA ASP A 19 2.17 31.94 -26.38
C ASP A 19 2.45 30.62 -27.11
N PRO A 20 2.63 29.48 -26.41
CA PRO A 20 2.94 28.22 -27.07
C PRO A 20 1.86 27.84 -28.09
N SER A 21 2.29 27.45 -29.30
CA SER A 21 1.41 26.98 -30.36
C SER A 21 0.55 25.80 -29.89
N PRO A 22 -0.75 25.74 -30.25
CA PRO A 22 -1.60 24.58 -29.97
C PRO A 22 -1.05 23.25 -30.53
N GLU A 23 -0.19 23.31 -31.55
CA GLU A 23 0.38 22.15 -32.23
C GLU A 23 1.43 21.39 -31.38
N ASP A 24 2.08 22.07 -30.42
CA ASP A 24 3.12 21.45 -29.56
C ASP A 24 2.50 20.61 -28.44
N VAL A 25 1.30 20.97 -27.96
CA VAL A 25 0.61 20.28 -26.87
C VAL A 25 0.03 18.95 -27.35
N ASP A 26 -0.57 18.93 -28.54
CA ASP A 26 -1.14 17.71 -29.13
C ASP A 26 -0.04 16.67 -29.45
N SER A 27 1.16 17.11 -29.85
CA SER A 27 2.30 16.22 -30.10
C SER A 27 2.84 15.54 -28.83
N GLU A 28 2.96 16.28 -27.71
CA GLU A 28 3.40 15.71 -26.43
C GLU A 28 2.39 14.68 -25.88
N TRP A 29 1.09 14.97 -26.00
CA TRP A 29 0.05 14.02 -25.58
C TRP A 29 0.08 12.73 -26.41
N GLU A 30 0.20 12.83 -27.72
CA GLU A 30 0.32 11.66 -28.59
C GLU A 30 1.56 10.83 -28.23
N GLU A 31 2.70 11.48 -27.96
CA GLU A 31 3.93 10.80 -27.58
C GLU A 31 3.83 10.08 -26.23
N ILE A 32 3.17 10.71 -25.23
CA ILE A 32 2.83 10.07 -23.96
C ILE A 32 1.90 8.88 -24.21
N THR A 33 0.87 9.03 -25.03
CA THR A 33 -0.09 7.94 -25.30
C THR A 33 0.53 6.75 -26.03
N GLN A 34 1.68 6.90 -26.67
CA GLN A 34 2.36 5.81 -27.39
C GLN A 34 3.46 5.15 -26.55
N ASP A 35 4.24 5.91 -25.78
CA ASP A 35 5.37 5.36 -25.00
C ASP A 35 4.97 4.93 -23.57
N PRO A 36 5.02 3.64 -23.21
CA PRO A 36 4.72 3.17 -21.85
C PRO A 36 5.55 3.83 -20.75
N VAL A 37 6.82 4.16 -21.01
CA VAL A 37 7.72 4.80 -20.05
C VAL A 37 7.28 6.23 -19.77
N LYS A 38 6.94 6.98 -20.82
CA LYS A 38 6.38 8.34 -20.69
C LYS A 38 5.05 8.33 -19.94
N ARG A 39 4.17 7.34 -20.17
CA ARG A 39 2.92 7.19 -19.38
C ARG A 39 3.17 6.97 -17.91
N VAL A 40 4.08 6.06 -17.56
CA VAL A 40 4.45 5.81 -16.17
C VAL A 40 4.97 7.08 -15.51
N ALA A 41 5.89 7.79 -16.18
CA ALA A 41 6.45 9.03 -15.68
C ALA A 41 5.39 10.13 -15.51
N PHE A 42 4.47 10.28 -16.47
CA PHE A 42 3.36 11.23 -16.37
C PHE A 42 2.44 10.92 -15.19
N VAL A 43 1.99 9.67 -15.06
CA VAL A 43 1.13 9.25 -13.94
C VAL A 43 1.83 9.45 -12.60
N ARG A 44 3.13 9.11 -12.50
CA ARG A 44 3.95 9.36 -11.32
C ARG A 44 3.92 10.84 -10.94
N ARG A 45 4.24 11.74 -11.87
CA ARG A 45 4.25 13.20 -11.63
C ARG A 45 2.88 13.69 -11.14
N CYS A 46 1.78 13.22 -11.75
CA CYS A 46 0.43 13.57 -11.33
C CYS A 46 0.14 13.16 -9.88
N ILE A 47 0.50 11.93 -9.49
CA ILE A 47 0.31 11.45 -8.12
C ILE A 47 1.24 12.22 -7.17
N GLU A 48 2.50 12.46 -7.52
CA GLU A 48 3.45 13.21 -6.68
C GLU A 48 2.99 14.65 -6.43
N ALA A 49 2.45 15.33 -7.44
CA ALA A 49 1.87 16.66 -7.29
C ALA A 49 0.68 16.66 -6.30
N GLU A 50 -0.12 15.59 -6.30
CA GLU A 50 -1.20 15.41 -5.32
C GLU A 50 -0.68 15.18 -3.90
N LEU A 51 0.42 14.44 -3.73
CA LEU A 51 1.02 14.13 -2.43
C LEU A 51 1.78 15.31 -1.82
N THR A 52 2.34 16.20 -2.65
CA THR A 52 3.18 17.33 -2.21
C THR A 52 2.42 18.36 -1.38
N ASN A 53 1.09 18.46 -1.55
CA ASN A 53 0.27 19.42 -0.83
C ASN A 53 -0.12 18.98 0.61
N GLU A 54 0.46 17.88 1.12
CA GLU A 54 0.15 17.22 2.42
C GLU A 54 -1.33 16.86 2.67
N LYS A 55 -2.21 17.13 1.71
CA LYS A 55 -3.64 16.82 1.78
C LYS A 55 -3.90 15.35 1.52
N ARG A 56 -3.06 14.72 0.69
CA ARG A 56 -3.29 13.35 0.24
C ARG A 56 -2.19 12.39 0.68
N VAL A 57 -2.59 11.15 0.91
CA VAL A 57 -1.69 10.03 1.18
C VAL A 57 -2.10 8.83 0.33
N ILE A 58 -1.16 7.92 0.09
CA ILE A 58 -1.43 6.59 -0.43
C ILE A 58 -1.69 5.67 0.75
N ILE A 59 -2.84 4.98 0.75
CA ILE A 59 -3.23 4.03 1.79
C ILE A 59 -3.37 2.65 1.18
N LEU A 60 -2.64 1.66 1.71
CA LEU A 60 -2.94 0.24 1.48
C LEU A 60 -4.21 -0.13 2.24
N GLN A 61 -5.20 -0.66 1.54
CA GLN A 61 -6.48 -1.05 2.10
C GLN A 61 -6.82 -2.48 1.71
N ASP A 62 -7.59 -3.15 2.56
CA ASP A 62 -8.32 -4.33 2.13
C ASP A 62 -9.34 -3.92 1.06
N ASN A 63 -9.59 -4.81 0.12
CA ASN A 63 -10.52 -4.62 -0.97
C ASN A 63 -11.77 -5.47 -0.75
N PRO A 64 -12.80 -4.95 -0.06
CA PRO A 64 -14.04 -5.68 0.15
C PRO A 64 -14.92 -5.74 -1.10
N SER A 65 -14.51 -5.14 -2.23
CA SER A 65 -15.37 -4.92 -3.39
C SER A 65 -14.68 -5.21 -4.71
N THR A 66 -15.34 -6.02 -5.55
CA THR A 66 -14.91 -6.26 -6.93
C THR A 66 -15.21 -5.09 -7.88
N ARG A 67 -15.70 -3.94 -7.40
CA ARG A 67 -16.14 -2.80 -8.24
C ARG A 67 -15.14 -1.64 -8.32
N SER A 68 -14.04 -1.65 -7.57
CA SER A 68 -13.03 -0.60 -7.71
C SER A 68 -12.25 -0.77 -8.99
N HIS A 69 -12.11 0.29 -9.78
CA HIS A 69 -11.32 0.26 -11.00
C HIS A 69 -9.91 0.80 -10.74
N CYS A 70 -8.89 0.14 -11.31
CA CYS A 70 -7.54 0.66 -11.34
C CYS A 70 -7.49 1.87 -12.26
N ARG A 71 -6.94 2.98 -11.77
CA ARG A 71 -6.79 4.21 -12.57
C ARG A 71 -5.53 4.26 -13.43
N PHE A 72 -4.62 3.32 -13.25
CA PHE A 72 -3.41 3.27 -14.06
C PHE A 72 -3.74 2.79 -15.48
N TRP A 73 -3.55 3.64 -16.47
CA TRP A 73 -3.77 3.27 -17.87
C TRP A 73 -2.87 2.11 -18.32
N GLY A 74 -1.66 2.01 -17.77
CA GLY A 74 -0.74 0.92 -18.06
C GLY A 74 -1.10 -0.43 -17.42
N CYS A 75 -2.19 -0.51 -16.65
CA CYS A 75 -2.57 -1.66 -15.82
C CYS A 75 -2.59 -2.98 -16.61
N THR A 76 -1.68 -3.89 -16.27
CA THR A 76 -1.55 -5.20 -16.91
C THR A 76 -2.83 -6.04 -16.79
N PRO A 77 -3.46 -6.19 -15.61
CA PRO A 77 -4.74 -6.89 -15.50
C PRO A 77 -5.81 -6.38 -16.47
N THR A 78 -5.90 -5.06 -16.65
CA THR A 78 -6.87 -4.45 -17.55
C THR A 78 -6.54 -4.68 -19.02
N LYS A 79 -5.26 -4.62 -19.39
CA LYS A 79 -4.82 -4.90 -20.77
C LYS A 79 -5.07 -6.35 -21.18
N LEU A 80 -4.90 -7.30 -20.25
CA LEU A 80 -5.07 -8.72 -20.54
C LEU A 80 -6.54 -9.16 -20.51
N ASN A 81 -7.29 -8.71 -19.51
CA ASN A 81 -8.65 -9.21 -19.27
C ASN A 81 -9.75 -8.28 -19.82
N GLY A 82 -9.39 -7.07 -20.25
CA GLY A 82 -10.34 -6.02 -20.65
C GLY A 82 -11.10 -5.39 -19.47
N GLU A 83 -10.93 -5.91 -18.26
CA GLU A 83 -11.63 -5.42 -17.08
C GLU A 83 -10.76 -4.46 -16.27
N PRO A 84 -11.25 -3.24 -15.97
CA PRO A 84 -10.52 -2.29 -15.14
C PRO A 84 -10.54 -2.66 -13.66
N ASN A 85 -11.33 -3.65 -13.27
CA ASN A 85 -11.66 -3.98 -11.89
C ASN A 85 -10.48 -4.58 -11.14
N ILE A 86 -10.27 -4.07 -9.92
CA ILE A 86 -9.33 -4.61 -8.95
C ILE A 86 -9.97 -5.80 -8.28
N ARG A 87 -9.45 -6.99 -8.61
CA ARG A 87 -9.89 -8.28 -8.07
C ARG A 87 -9.02 -8.76 -6.90
N SER A 88 -7.84 -8.18 -6.72
CA SER A 88 -6.95 -8.47 -5.59
C SER A 88 -7.60 -8.14 -4.25
N GLU A 89 -7.26 -8.91 -3.21
CA GLU A 89 -7.73 -8.68 -1.83
C GLU A 89 -7.22 -7.36 -1.25
N PHE A 90 -6.16 -6.78 -1.82
CA PHE A 90 -5.60 -5.50 -1.40
C PHE A 90 -5.56 -4.52 -2.56
N ARG A 91 -5.63 -3.24 -2.22
CA ARG A 91 -5.49 -2.14 -3.19
C ARG A 91 -4.87 -0.92 -2.55
N PHE A 92 -4.30 -0.06 -3.38
CA PHE A 92 -3.93 1.27 -2.95
C PHE A 92 -5.04 2.27 -3.25
N ASN A 93 -5.20 3.24 -2.36
CA ASN A 93 -6.06 4.39 -2.54
C ASN A 93 -5.27 5.67 -2.30
N VAL A 94 -5.21 6.55 -3.31
CA VAL A 94 -4.74 7.93 -3.12
C VAL A 94 -5.90 8.73 -2.56
N LYS A 95 -5.87 8.97 -1.25
CA LYS A 95 -6.97 9.53 -0.48
C LYS A 95 -6.63 10.88 0.10
N ASP A 96 -7.56 11.83 -0.02
CA ASP A 96 -7.51 13.10 0.70
C ASP A 96 -7.92 12.89 2.17
N LEU A 97 -7.05 13.28 3.10
CA LEU A 97 -7.30 13.21 4.54
C LEU A 97 -7.97 14.48 5.08
N SER A 98 -8.11 15.53 4.27
CA SER A 98 -8.70 16.81 4.69
C SER A 98 -10.20 16.74 5.00
N GLY A 99 -10.84 15.60 4.78
CA GLY A 99 -12.25 15.36 5.10
C GLY A 99 -13.22 16.11 4.18
N ARG A 100 -12.75 16.72 3.09
CA ARG A 100 -13.63 17.34 2.09
C ARG A 100 -14.32 16.23 1.29
N TYR A 101 -15.61 16.03 1.58
CA TYR A 101 -16.48 14.96 1.10
C TYR A 101 -16.66 14.79 -0.44
N TYR A 102 -15.88 15.48 -1.28
CA TYR A 102 -16.19 15.61 -2.71
C TYR A 102 -15.20 14.96 -3.66
N GLU A 103 -14.01 14.53 -3.22
CA GLU A 103 -13.05 13.92 -4.14
C GLU A 103 -13.21 12.38 -4.19
N PRO A 104 -13.41 11.81 -5.40
CA PRO A 104 -13.55 10.37 -5.54
C PRO A 104 -12.23 9.67 -5.20
N ASN A 105 -12.34 8.53 -4.50
CA ASN A 105 -11.20 7.65 -4.23
C ASN A 105 -10.50 7.25 -5.54
N LYS A 106 -9.17 7.26 -5.52
CA LYS A 106 -8.33 6.90 -6.66
C LYS A 106 -7.65 5.57 -6.36
N TYR A 107 -8.24 4.50 -6.87
CA TYR A 107 -7.76 3.15 -6.60
C TYR A 107 -6.75 2.68 -7.64
N TYR A 108 -5.79 1.87 -7.17
CA TYR A 108 -4.76 1.24 -7.98
C TYR A 108 -4.51 -0.18 -7.47
N HIS A 109 -4.18 -1.09 -8.38
CA HIS A 109 -3.57 -2.36 -8.00
C HIS A 109 -2.25 -2.11 -7.27
N VAL A 110 -1.85 -3.05 -6.41
CA VAL A 110 -0.57 -2.97 -5.69
C VAL A 110 0.59 -3.00 -6.67
N SER A 111 0.60 -3.96 -7.61
CA SER A 111 1.65 -4.07 -8.63
C SER A 111 1.73 -2.83 -9.53
N CYS A 112 0.60 -2.21 -9.85
CA CYS A 112 0.55 -0.99 -10.65
C CYS A 112 1.23 0.17 -9.91
N MET A 113 1.03 0.28 -8.59
CA MET A 113 1.73 1.28 -7.79
C MET A 113 3.22 0.99 -7.68
N GLU A 114 3.65 -0.27 -7.63
CA GLU A 114 5.07 -0.63 -7.67
C GLU A 114 5.72 -0.28 -9.03
N GLN A 115 4.97 -0.42 -10.12
CA GLN A 115 5.43 0.04 -11.45
C GLN A 115 5.51 1.57 -11.52
N ILE A 116 4.51 2.27 -10.99
CA ILE A 116 4.50 3.74 -10.96
C ILE A 116 5.59 4.24 -10.02
N PHE A 117 5.80 3.61 -8.87
CA PHE A 117 6.77 3.99 -7.84
C PHE A 117 7.65 2.79 -7.48
N PRO A 118 8.76 2.58 -8.21
CA PRO A 118 9.68 1.48 -7.94
C PRO A 118 10.27 1.52 -6.52
N ASP A 119 10.41 2.71 -5.94
CA ASP A 119 10.88 2.94 -4.58
C ASP A 119 9.70 3.33 -3.66
N LEU A 120 8.80 2.38 -3.42
CA LEU A 120 7.76 2.53 -2.39
C LEU A 120 8.35 2.81 -0.98
N PRO A 121 9.48 2.23 -0.57
CA PRO A 121 10.12 2.56 0.71
C PRO A 121 10.35 4.07 0.92
N ALA A 122 10.84 4.80 -0.08
CA ALA A 122 10.99 6.25 0.02
C ALA A 122 9.68 6.98 0.33
N LEU A 123 8.54 6.48 -0.15
CA LEU A 123 7.22 7.04 0.17
C LEU A 123 6.80 6.78 1.62
N ILE A 124 7.22 5.65 2.19
CA ILE A 124 7.03 5.34 3.63
C ILE A 124 7.89 6.29 4.47
N GLU A 125 9.15 6.51 4.08
CA GLU A 125 10.05 7.41 4.79
C GLU A 125 9.52 8.84 4.83
N ARG A 126 8.92 9.28 3.72
CA ARG A 126 8.23 10.57 3.61
C ARG A 126 6.90 10.62 4.38
N GLY A 127 6.41 9.49 4.89
CA GLY A 127 5.14 9.40 5.62
C GLY A 127 3.89 9.57 4.75
N VAL A 128 4.03 9.51 3.42
CA VAL A 128 2.93 9.66 2.44
C VAL A 128 2.36 8.33 1.97
N LEU A 129 3.05 7.21 2.21
CA LEU A 129 2.55 5.86 2.02
C LEU A 129 2.29 5.19 3.38
N ARG A 130 1.06 4.72 3.59
CA ARG A 130 0.60 4.13 4.85
C ARG A 130 -0.26 2.89 4.58
N MET A 131 -0.51 2.11 5.63
CA MET A 131 -1.51 1.06 5.62
C MET A 131 -2.74 1.50 6.43
N GLU A 132 -3.92 0.98 6.10
CA GLU A 132 -5.16 1.22 6.82
C GLU A 132 -5.15 0.50 8.17
N GLY A 133 -4.47 1.09 9.15
CA GLY A 133 -4.51 0.68 10.55
C GLY A 133 -5.53 1.50 11.32
N GLY A 134 -6.57 0.86 11.84
CA GLY A 134 -7.63 1.55 12.57
C GLY A 134 -8.38 0.64 13.52
N VAL A 135 -8.99 1.25 14.53
CA VAL A 135 -10.00 0.59 15.34
C VAL A 135 -11.36 0.95 14.72
N THR A 136 -11.94 0.02 13.98
CA THR A 136 -13.28 0.18 13.43
C THR A 136 -14.29 -0.12 14.53
N GLN A 137 -15.03 0.90 14.96
CA GLN A 137 -16.14 0.70 15.88
C GLN A 137 -17.28 0.00 15.13
N LEU A 138 -17.49 -1.29 15.44
CA LEU A 138 -18.59 -2.07 14.87
C LEU A 138 -19.91 -1.72 15.55
N THR A 139 -19.87 -1.44 16.86
CA THR A 139 -21.01 -0.96 17.67
C THR A 139 -20.52 -0.07 18.81
N SER A 140 -21.43 0.58 19.56
CA SER A 140 -21.08 1.36 20.75
C SER A 140 -20.24 0.58 21.79
N ALA A 141 -20.31 -0.75 21.79
CA ALA A 141 -19.60 -1.64 22.72
C ALA A 141 -18.55 -2.56 22.07
N SER A 142 -18.41 -2.55 20.74
CA SER A 142 -17.46 -3.42 20.04
C SER A 142 -16.56 -2.65 19.07
N TRP A 143 -15.27 -2.90 19.23
CA TRP A 143 -14.19 -2.28 18.49
C TRP A 143 -13.42 -3.40 17.80
N GLN A 144 -13.32 -3.36 16.47
CA GLN A 144 -12.47 -4.26 15.71
C GLN A 144 -11.19 -3.52 15.36
N ILE A 145 -10.07 -4.00 15.88
CA ILE A 145 -8.78 -3.54 15.40
C ILE A 145 -8.54 -4.26 14.08
N SER A 146 -8.59 -3.55 12.95
CA SER A 146 -8.10 -4.11 11.69
C SER A 146 -6.57 -4.14 11.79
N ARG A 147 -6.02 -5.34 11.96
CA ARG A 147 -4.58 -5.57 11.90
C ARG A 147 -4.29 -6.35 10.64
N PHE A 148 -3.36 -5.83 9.84
CA PHE A 148 -2.79 -6.60 8.74
C PHE A 148 -2.01 -7.78 9.29
N HIS A 149 -1.68 -8.73 8.42
CA HIS A 149 -0.74 -9.78 8.79
C HIS A 149 0.62 -9.18 9.21
N ASP A 150 1.24 -9.71 10.26
CA ASP A 150 2.50 -9.17 10.83
C ASP A 150 3.60 -8.96 9.77
N ALA A 151 3.67 -9.85 8.77
CA ALA A 151 4.63 -9.72 7.66
C ALA A 151 4.43 -8.42 6.85
N ILE A 152 3.18 -7.99 6.67
CA ILE A 152 2.84 -6.74 5.98
C ILE A 152 3.19 -5.56 6.90
N GLU A 153 2.83 -5.63 8.18
CA GLU A 153 3.16 -4.57 9.14
C GLU A 153 4.68 -4.36 9.23
N ASP A 154 5.46 -5.44 9.26
CA ASP A 154 6.92 -5.39 9.28
C ASP A 154 7.49 -4.89 7.94
N TRP A 155 6.86 -5.17 6.80
CA TRP A 155 7.24 -4.58 5.51
C TRP A 155 7.16 -3.04 5.54
N PHE A 156 6.09 -2.49 6.13
CA PHE A 156 5.99 -1.04 6.34
C PHE A 156 7.01 -0.54 7.37
N ARG A 157 7.15 -1.24 8.50
CA ARG A 157 8.05 -0.86 9.60
C ARG A 157 9.52 -0.82 9.18
N TYR A 158 9.97 -1.82 8.43
CA TYR A 158 11.35 -1.94 7.95
C TYR A 158 11.53 -1.43 6.52
N LYS A 159 10.55 -0.65 6.03
CA LYS A 159 10.62 0.14 4.79
C LYS A 159 11.00 -0.72 3.59
N GLY A 160 10.13 -1.66 3.21
CA GLY A 160 10.38 -2.55 2.08
C GLY A 160 10.96 -3.91 2.42
N ARG A 161 11.12 -4.22 3.72
CA ARG A 161 11.75 -5.45 4.18
C ARG A 161 10.86 -6.23 5.12
N THR A 162 10.81 -7.54 4.98
CA THR A 162 10.11 -8.40 5.94
C THR A 162 10.78 -9.77 6.05
N PHE A 163 10.19 -10.64 6.86
CA PHE A 163 10.59 -12.03 6.97
C PHE A 163 9.66 -12.90 6.14
N ASP A 164 10.08 -14.13 5.83
CA ASP A 164 9.22 -15.09 5.11
C ASP A 164 7.93 -15.31 5.92
N VAL A 165 6.77 -15.17 5.27
CA VAL A 165 5.44 -15.38 5.86
C VAL A 165 5.36 -16.71 6.60
N LYS A 166 6.03 -17.76 6.10
CA LYS A 166 6.09 -19.10 6.73
C LYS A 166 6.77 -19.09 8.10
N ILE A 167 7.70 -18.15 8.35
CA ILE A 167 8.34 -17.99 9.66
C ILE A 167 7.32 -17.49 10.68
N TYR A 168 6.52 -16.49 10.32
CA TYR A 168 5.42 -16.00 11.17
C TYR A 168 4.42 -17.11 11.48
N ASP A 169 3.99 -17.87 10.47
CA ASP A 169 3.06 -19.00 10.66
C ASP A 169 3.64 -20.10 11.56
N ARG A 170 4.93 -20.38 11.42
CA ARG A 170 5.62 -21.37 12.26
C ARG A 170 5.69 -20.88 13.70
N PHE A 171 6.08 -19.62 13.92
CA PHE A 171 6.16 -19.01 15.22
C PHE A 171 4.78 -18.95 15.90
N LYS A 172 3.76 -18.43 15.23
CA LYS A 172 2.37 -18.37 15.73
C LYS A 172 1.86 -19.74 16.15
N ARG A 173 2.07 -20.78 15.33
CA ARG A 173 1.66 -22.15 15.66
C ARG A 173 2.40 -22.72 16.88
N LYS A 174 3.71 -22.43 17.01
CA LYS A 174 4.51 -22.88 18.15
C LYS A 174 4.13 -22.16 19.42
N TYR A 175 3.98 -20.84 19.37
CA TYR A 175 3.52 -20.02 20.47
C TYR A 175 2.12 -20.43 20.93
N ALA A 176 1.15 -20.57 20.02
CA ALA A 176 -0.21 -21.00 20.38
C ALA A 176 -0.24 -22.41 21.01
N ARG A 177 0.65 -23.31 20.60
CA ARG A 177 0.77 -24.64 21.23
C ARG A 177 1.36 -24.54 22.63
N TRP A 178 2.38 -23.70 22.81
CA TRP A 178 2.98 -23.43 24.11
C TRP A 178 1.95 -22.78 25.04
N ASP A 179 1.27 -21.73 24.60
CA ASP A 179 0.27 -20.98 25.34
C ASP A 179 -0.85 -21.89 25.88
N ARG A 180 -1.38 -22.78 25.03
CA ARG A 180 -2.35 -23.80 25.45
C ARG A 180 -1.79 -24.71 26.55
N LYS A 181 -0.58 -25.25 26.37
CA LYS A 181 0.04 -26.15 27.34
C LYS A 181 0.36 -25.46 28.66
N SER A 182 0.92 -24.24 28.60
CA SER A 182 1.24 -23.42 29.75
C SER A 182 -0.02 -23.06 30.51
N SER A 183 -1.07 -22.63 29.81
CA SER A 183 -2.37 -22.32 30.42
C SER A 183 -3.01 -23.53 31.08
N THR A 184 -3.01 -24.71 30.43
CA THR A 184 -3.52 -25.94 31.04
C THR A 184 -2.73 -26.34 32.30
N ALA A 185 -1.40 -26.21 32.26
CA ALA A 185 -0.56 -26.50 33.41
C ALA A 185 -0.86 -25.55 34.59
N GLU A 186 -1.01 -24.25 34.32
CA GLU A 186 -1.37 -23.24 35.31
C GLU A 186 -2.74 -23.51 35.95
N ILE A 187 -3.75 -23.81 35.13
CA ILE A 187 -5.10 -24.15 35.63
C ILE A 187 -5.05 -25.38 36.54
N ASN A 188 -4.36 -26.45 36.11
CA ASN A 188 -4.24 -27.66 36.92
C ASN A 188 -3.49 -27.42 38.24
N HIS A 189 -2.45 -26.59 38.22
CA HIS A 189 -1.70 -26.19 39.41
C HIS A 189 -2.60 -25.48 40.44
N GLN A 190 -3.41 -24.52 39.97
CA GLN A 190 -4.37 -23.81 40.80
C GLN A 190 -5.47 -24.73 41.35
N LEU A 191 -6.03 -25.61 40.51
CA LEU A 191 -7.09 -26.54 40.91
C LEU A 191 -6.63 -27.58 41.93
N GLY A 192 -5.38 -28.04 41.85
CA GLY A 192 -4.84 -28.96 42.86
C GLY A 192 -4.41 -28.26 44.16
N ALA A 193 -4.59 -26.94 44.28
CA ALA A 193 -4.11 -26.13 45.40
C ALA A 193 -2.61 -26.31 45.69
N HIS A 194 -1.80 -26.46 44.64
CA HIS A 194 -0.35 -26.56 44.76
C HIS A 194 0.14 -25.16 45.11
N GLY A 195 0.63 -24.94 46.34
CA GLY A 195 1.19 -23.64 46.71
C GLY A 195 2.39 -23.26 45.84
N GLY A 196 2.66 -21.96 45.68
CA GLY A 196 3.81 -21.46 44.93
C GLY A 196 3.61 -21.39 43.41
N SER A 197 4.70 -21.31 42.64
CA SER A 197 4.67 -21.16 41.18
C SER A 197 4.48 -22.49 40.47
N SER A 198 3.65 -22.49 39.43
CA SER A 198 3.42 -23.63 38.53
C SER A 198 4.66 -24.07 37.75
N ARG A 199 5.61 -23.15 37.47
CA ARG A 199 6.82 -23.43 36.68
C ARG A 199 7.76 -24.44 37.35
N ASN A 200 7.82 -24.43 38.68
CA ASN A 200 8.73 -25.26 39.47
C ASN A 200 7.98 -26.27 40.34
N CYS A 201 6.72 -26.55 40.03
CA CYS A 201 5.90 -27.44 40.83
C CYS A 201 6.23 -28.90 40.49
N GLU A 202 6.85 -29.61 41.43
CA GLU A 202 7.25 -31.02 41.28
C GLU A 202 6.11 -31.95 40.86
N LYS A 203 4.86 -31.58 41.19
CA LYS A 203 3.66 -32.36 40.90
C LYS A 203 2.97 -31.99 39.57
N CYS A 204 3.27 -30.82 38.99
CA CYS A 204 2.64 -30.35 37.74
C CYS A 204 3.47 -30.67 36.49
N GLY A 205 4.68 -31.20 36.66
CA GLY A 205 5.62 -31.47 35.57
C GLY A 205 6.23 -30.18 35.02
N ASN A 206 7.20 -30.32 34.11
CA ASN A 206 7.88 -29.17 33.54
C ASN A 206 6.97 -28.43 32.55
N ILE A 207 6.72 -27.15 32.82
CA ILE A 207 6.12 -26.24 31.84
C ILE A 207 7.16 -26.01 30.75
N PRO A 208 6.83 -26.22 29.46
CA PRO A 208 7.76 -25.95 28.37
C PRO A 208 8.14 -24.47 28.34
N ASP A 209 9.39 -24.18 27.95
CA ASP A 209 9.86 -22.81 27.80
C ASP A 209 9.08 -22.06 26.72
N GLU A 210 8.92 -20.76 26.93
CA GLU A 210 8.26 -19.86 25.99
C GLU A 210 9.06 -19.77 24.68
N PRO A 211 8.43 -19.99 23.52
CA PRO A 211 9.10 -19.81 22.23
C PRO A 211 9.56 -18.36 22.05
N LEU A 212 10.87 -18.13 21.92
CA LEU A 212 11.42 -16.79 21.75
C LEU A 212 11.47 -16.42 20.27
N LYS A 213 11.09 -15.19 19.93
CA LYS A 213 11.12 -14.72 18.52
C LYS A 213 12.49 -14.88 17.87
N LYS A 214 13.58 -14.60 18.59
CA LYS A 214 14.96 -14.73 18.10
C LYS A 214 15.34 -16.14 17.62
N ASP A 215 14.62 -17.18 18.07
CA ASP A 215 14.89 -18.57 17.67
C ASP A 215 14.24 -18.93 16.33
N TYR A 216 13.35 -18.07 15.82
CA TYR A 216 12.58 -18.28 14.59
C TYR A 216 12.91 -17.27 13.51
N PHE A 217 13.11 -16.01 13.91
CA PHE A 217 13.36 -14.91 13.02
C PHE A 217 14.87 -14.70 12.87
N PRO A 218 15.39 -14.58 11.64
CA PRO A 218 16.78 -14.18 11.43
C PRO A 218 17.01 -12.76 11.95
N GLU A 219 18.28 -12.39 12.11
CA GLU A 219 18.65 -11.07 12.64
C GLU A 219 18.14 -9.92 11.77
N GLU A 220 18.19 -10.09 10.44
CA GLU A 220 17.78 -9.07 9.48
C GLU A 220 16.66 -9.56 8.55
N PRO A 221 15.63 -8.72 8.30
CA PRO A 221 14.62 -8.98 7.28
C PRO A 221 15.20 -8.77 5.88
N HIS A 222 14.62 -9.42 4.88
CA HIS A 222 15.04 -9.30 3.48
C HIS A 222 14.17 -8.30 2.72
N SER A 223 14.73 -7.68 1.69
CA SER A 223 14.01 -6.80 0.77
C SER A 223 13.13 -7.62 -0.18
N CYS A 224 11.89 -7.18 -0.39
CA CYS A 224 10.97 -7.81 -1.33
C CYS A 224 9.90 -6.81 -1.78
N LEU A 225 9.21 -7.13 -2.86
CA LEU A 225 8.05 -6.33 -3.30
C LEU A 225 6.90 -6.51 -2.30
N LEU A 226 6.06 -5.48 -2.17
CA LEU A 226 4.86 -5.58 -1.34
C LEU A 226 3.88 -6.58 -1.96
N SER A 227 3.73 -6.58 -3.28
CA SER A 227 2.88 -7.54 -4.00
C SER A 227 3.24 -8.99 -3.70
N GLU A 228 4.52 -9.32 -3.58
CA GLU A 228 5.02 -10.66 -3.21
C GLU A 228 4.62 -11.05 -1.78
N VAL A 229 4.73 -10.12 -0.82
CA VAL A 229 4.33 -10.34 0.58
C VAL A 229 2.84 -10.56 0.67
N LEU A 230 2.05 -9.72 -0.01
CA LEU A 230 0.59 -9.83 -0.01
C LEU A 230 0.12 -11.12 -0.68
N ALA A 231 0.71 -11.50 -1.82
CA ALA A 231 0.43 -12.76 -2.48
C ALA A 231 0.73 -13.96 -1.56
N SER A 232 1.87 -13.91 -0.86
CA SER A 232 2.27 -14.96 0.09
C SER A 232 1.34 -15.07 1.29
N VAL A 233 0.82 -13.94 1.80
CA VAL A 233 -0.15 -13.92 2.91
C VAL A 233 -1.49 -14.53 2.50
N VAL A 234 -1.96 -14.25 1.28
CA VAL A 234 -3.22 -14.79 0.74
C VAL A 234 -3.05 -16.24 0.25
N GLY A 235 -1.82 -16.65 -0.05
CA GLY A 235 -1.51 -17.99 -0.56
C GLY A 235 -1.68 -18.13 -2.07
N VAL A 236 -1.53 -17.03 -2.82
CA VAL A 236 -1.57 -17.00 -4.30
C VAL A 236 -0.19 -16.73 -4.88
N GLN A 237 0.02 -17.06 -6.16
CA GLN A 237 1.29 -16.78 -6.84
C GLN A 237 1.42 -15.30 -7.22
N HIS A 238 0.33 -14.69 -7.69
CA HIS A 238 0.30 -13.29 -8.12
C HIS A 238 -0.90 -12.58 -7.51
N ILE A 239 -0.66 -11.43 -6.87
CA ILE A 239 -1.71 -10.75 -6.10
C ILE A 239 -2.87 -10.22 -6.96
N ASP A 240 -2.59 -9.88 -8.22
CA ASP A 240 -3.62 -9.38 -9.15
C ASP A 240 -4.41 -10.48 -9.88
N GLY A 241 -4.22 -11.76 -9.53
CA GLY A 241 -4.95 -12.86 -10.16
C GLY A 241 -4.65 -13.00 -11.67
N LEU A 242 -3.38 -12.79 -12.03
CA LEU A 242 -2.84 -13.11 -13.35
C LEU A 242 -2.35 -14.56 -13.25
N ASP A 243 -3.19 -15.51 -13.70
CA ASP A 243 -2.85 -16.93 -13.79
C ASP A 243 -1.88 -17.22 -14.95
#